data_AF-B0T4G9-F1
#
_entry.id   AF-B0T4G9-F1
#
_cell.length_a   1.000
_cell.length_b   1.000
_cell.length_c   1.000
_cell.angle_alpha   90.00
_cell.angle_beta   90.00
_cell.angle_gamma   90.00
#
_symmetry.space_group_name_H-M   'P 1'
#
loop_
_entity.id
_entity.type
_entity.pdbx_description
1 polymer ?
#
loop_
_entity_poly.entity_id
_entity_poly.type
_entity_poly.pdbx_seq_one_letter_code
_entity_poly.pdbx_strand_id
1 'polypeptide(L)'
;MARLSRPWPLVVSQWWRWRHPDLWRGRVFDPHNAQQVMSYAVLHLRRETRDVFLLNHIEALDYALIARHLGLSVADVQARLADALCELSRTVDLIERIRPKPFNLSNAEHPDV
;
A
#
# COMPACT_ATOMS: atom_id res chain seq x y z
N MET A 1 -8.34 1.90 -20.85
CA MET A 1 -6.94 1.65 -21.23
C MET A 1 -6.09 1.51 -19.97
N ALA A 2 -5.71 0.29 -19.61
CA ALA A 2 -4.82 0.07 -18.46
C ALA A 2 -3.43 0.62 -18.82
N ARG A 3 -3.04 1.76 -18.24
CA ARG A 3 -1.66 2.23 -18.32
C ARG A 3 -0.80 1.09 -17.76
N LEU A 4 0.02 0.46 -18.60
CA LEU A 4 1.08 -0.45 -18.18
C LEU A 4 1.90 0.31 -17.14
N SER A 5 1.65 0.03 -15.87
CA SER A 5 2.38 0.66 -14.76
C SER A 5 3.85 0.27 -14.94
N ARG A 6 4.69 1.24 -15.29
CA ARG A 6 6.14 1.01 -15.42
C ARG A 6 6.65 0.39 -14.11
N PRO A 7 7.56 -0.60 -14.18
CA PRO A 7 8.15 -1.15 -12.97
C PRO A 7 8.89 -0.02 -12.24
N TRP A 8 8.78 0.01 -10.91
CA TRP A 8 9.28 1.11 -10.10
C TRP A 8 10.78 1.42 -10.26
N PRO A 9 11.69 0.46 -10.57
CA PRO A 9 13.10 0.79 -10.78
C PRO A 9 13.33 1.73 -11.97
N LEU A 10 12.41 1.76 -12.94
CA LEU A 10 12.48 2.62 -14.12
C LEU A 10 11.87 4.01 -13.90
N VAL A 11 11.45 4.34 -12.67
CA VAL A 11 10.82 5.61 -12.33
C VAL A 11 11.67 6.33 -11.29
N VAL A 12 12.32 7.43 -11.68
CA VAL A 12 13.26 8.19 -10.82
C VAL A 12 12.60 8.62 -9.51
N SER A 13 11.32 9.03 -9.54
CA SER A 13 10.57 9.40 -8.33
C SER A 13 10.32 8.25 -7.35
N GLN A 14 10.67 7.01 -7.70
CA GLN A 14 10.53 5.81 -6.88
C GLN A 14 11.88 5.27 -6.38
N TRP A 15 13.01 5.86 -6.76
CA TRP A 15 14.33 5.35 -6.40
C TRP A 15 14.61 5.35 -4.88
N TRP A 16 13.89 6.16 -4.11
CA TRP A 16 13.92 6.12 -2.65
C TRP A 16 13.55 4.73 -2.10
N ARG A 17 12.74 3.92 -2.82
CA ARG A 17 12.40 2.54 -2.44
C ARG A 17 13.58 1.59 -2.48
N TRP A 18 14.67 1.93 -3.18
CA TRP A 18 15.85 1.07 -3.29
C TRP A 18 16.43 0.67 -1.93
N ARG A 19 16.34 1.57 -0.93
CA ARG A 19 16.84 1.31 0.44
C ARG A 19 15.86 0.55 1.33
N HIS A 20 14.67 0.22 0.82
CA HIS A 20 13.57 -0.37 1.59
C HIS A 20 12.99 -1.59 0.85
N PRO A 21 13.59 -2.79 1.04
CA PRO A 21 13.16 -4.02 0.39
C PRO A 21 11.69 -4.38 0.60
N ASP A 22 11.14 -4.02 1.77
CA ASP A 22 9.72 -4.17 2.09
C ASP A 22 8.82 -3.40 1.12
N LEU A 23 9.34 -2.37 0.46
CA LEU A 23 8.61 -1.63 -0.55
C LEU A 23 8.96 -2.06 -1.97
N TRP A 24 9.63 -3.16 -2.25
CA TRP A 24 9.98 -3.52 -3.63
C TRP A 24 8.84 -4.17 -4.41
N ARG A 25 7.84 -4.71 -3.70
CA ARG A 25 6.67 -5.34 -4.32
C ARG A 25 5.66 -4.30 -4.80
N GLY A 26 4.79 -4.68 -5.72
CA GLY A 26 3.68 -3.83 -6.15
C GLY A 26 4.07 -2.74 -7.15
N ARG A 27 3.07 -1.92 -7.50
CA ARG A 27 3.18 -0.90 -8.56
C ARG A 27 3.80 0.39 -8.04
N VAL A 28 4.06 1.31 -8.96
CA VAL A 28 4.42 2.71 -8.66
C VAL A 28 3.23 3.40 -8.00
N PHE A 29 3.50 4.21 -6.98
CA PHE A 29 2.51 5.04 -6.30
C PHE A 29 3.15 6.37 -5.88
N ASP A 30 2.36 7.43 -5.83
CA ASP A 30 2.80 8.71 -5.30
C ASP A 30 2.78 8.70 -3.76
N PRO A 31 3.93 8.85 -3.07
CA PRO A 31 4.00 8.83 -1.61
C PRO A 31 3.36 10.05 -0.93
N HIS A 32 3.00 11.08 -1.70
CA HIS A 32 2.26 12.25 -1.24
C HIS A 32 0.75 12.14 -1.47
N ASN A 33 0.30 11.14 -2.24
CA ASN A 33 -1.11 10.88 -2.47
C ASN A 33 -1.60 9.78 -1.52
N ALA A 34 -2.35 10.17 -0.49
CA ALA A 34 -2.85 9.26 0.54
C ALA A 34 -3.67 8.08 -0.02
N GLN A 35 -4.47 8.31 -1.07
CA GLN A 35 -5.24 7.25 -1.72
C GLN A 35 -4.33 6.23 -2.41
N GLN A 36 -3.27 6.68 -3.07
CA GLN A 36 -2.32 5.77 -3.72
C GLN A 36 -1.46 5.01 -2.69
N VAL A 37 -1.07 5.65 -1.59
CA VAL A 37 -0.39 4.99 -0.46
C VAL A 37 -1.27 3.90 0.14
N MET A 38 -2.55 4.19 0.39
CA MET A 38 -3.49 3.23 0.94
C MET A 38 -3.75 2.06 -0.03
N SER A 39 -3.97 2.37 -1.32
CA SER A 39 -4.14 1.34 -2.35
C SER A 39 -2.90 0.44 -2.45
N TYR A 40 -1.71 1.02 -2.40
CA TYR A 40 -0.47 0.26 -2.37
C TYR A 40 -0.38 -0.64 -1.12
N ALA A 41 -0.67 -0.11 0.07
CA ALA A 41 -0.61 -0.86 1.32
C ALA A 41 -1.57 -2.05 1.34
N VAL A 42 -2.82 -1.86 0.92
CA VAL A 42 -3.81 -2.96 0.80
C VAL A 42 -3.37 -4.01 -0.21
N LEU A 43 -2.78 -3.61 -1.34
CA LEU A 43 -2.25 -4.55 -2.33
C LEU A 43 -0.99 -5.29 -1.85
N HIS A 44 -0.28 -4.73 -0.86
CA HIS A 44 0.91 -5.33 -0.26
C HIS A 44 0.59 -6.40 0.78
N LEU A 45 -0.64 -6.41 1.32
CA LEU A 45 -1.11 -7.42 2.26
C LEU A 45 -0.95 -8.83 1.68
N ARG A 46 -0.61 -9.80 2.56
CA ARG A 46 -0.67 -11.22 2.21
C ARG A 46 -2.06 -11.58 1.71
N ARG A 47 -2.15 -12.47 0.71
CA ARG A 47 -3.44 -12.80 0.06
C ARG A 47 -4.53 -13.16 1.07
N GLU A 48 -4.21 -14.02 2.03
CA GLU A 48 -5.14 -14.53 3.04
C GLU A 48 -5.66 -13.44 3.98
N THR A 49 -4.81 -12.48 4.35
CA THR A 49 -5.19 -11.36 5.23
C THR A 49 -5.91 -10.28 4.44
N ARG A 50 -5.49 -10.04 3.19
CA ARG A 50 -6.13 -9.11 2.25
C ARG A 50 -7.56 -9.51 1.95
N ASP A 51 -7.83 -10.78 1.67
CA ASP A 51 -9.17 -11.25 1.31
C ASP A 51 -10.13 -11.03 2.50
N VAL A 52 -9.70 -11.36 3.72
CA VAL A 52 -10.48 -11.07 4.96
C VAL A 52 -10.69 -9.56 5.15
N PHE A 53 -9.64 -8.76 4.97
CA PHE A 53 -9.73 -7.30 5.12
C PHE A 53 -10.73 -6.69 4.13
N LEU A 54 -10.69 -7.09 2.85
CA LEU A 54 -11.59 -6.57 1.82
C LEU A 54 -13.05 -6.96 2.08
N LEU A 55 -13.30 -8.24 2.41
CA LEU A 55 -14.65 -8.70 2.71
C LEU A 55 -15.24 -7.98 3.93
N ASN A 56 -14.42 -7.68 4.94
CA ASN A 56 -14.90 -6.99 6.14
C ASN A 56 -15.03 -5.47 5.95
N HIS A 57 -14.01 -4.80 5.42
CA HIS A 57 -13.96 -3.32 5.39
C HIS A 57 -14.54 -2.72 4.12
N ILE A 58 -14.65 -3.48 3.02
CA ILE A 58 -15.23 -2.99 1.75
C ILE A 58 -16.61 -3.58 1.53
N GLU A 59 -16.78 -4.90 1.72
CA GLU A 59 -18.07 -5.56 1.53
C GLU A 59 -18.94 -5.59 2.79
N ALA A 60 -18.43 -5.08 3.92
CA ALA A 60 -19.13 -4.99 5.19
C ALA A 60 -19.68 -6.34 5.70
N LEU A 61 -19.04 -7.45 5.34
CA LEU A 61 -19.42 -8.77 5.83
C LEU A 61 -19.00 -8.94 7.30
N ASP A 62 -19.87 -9.58 8.07
CA ASP A 62 -19.54 -10.02 9.43
C ASP A 62 -18.57 -11.21 9.42
N TYR A 63 -17.95 -11.48 10.57
CA TYR A 63 -16.93 -12.52 10.69
C TYR A 63 -17.46 -13.93 10.41
N ALA A 64 -18.75 -14.21 10.67
CA ALA A 64 -19.34 -15.52 10.43
C ALA A 64 -19.59 -15.76 8.94
N LEU A 65 -20.04 -14.74 8.21
CA LEU A 65 -20.21 -14.77 6.76
C LEU A 65 -18.86 -14.92 6.05
N ILE A 66 -17.83 -14.20 6.49
CA ILE A 66 -16.47 -14.33 5.97
C ILE A 66 -15.92 -15.73 6.24
N ALA A 67 -16.08 -16.23 7.47
CA ALA A 67 -15.65 -17.59 7.85
C ALA A 67 -16.29 -18.64 6.95
N ARG A 68 -17.61 -18.54 6.71
CA ARG A 68 -18.32 -19.42 5.78
C ARG A 68 -17.84 -19.27 4.34
N HIS A 69 -17.63 -18.04 3.87
CA HIS A 69 -17.21 -17.76 2.49
C HIS A 69 -15.81 -18.30 2.18
N LEU A 70 -14.89 -18.23 3.16
CA LEU A 70 -13.50 -18.65 3.00
C LEU A 70 -13.20 -20.06 3.52
N GLY A 71 -14.19 -20.75 4.13
CA GLY A 71 -14.00 -22.07 4.73
C GLY A 71 -13.08 -22.04 5.95
N LEU A 72 -13.19 -21.02 6.79
CA LEU A 72 -12.35 -20.78 7.97
C LEU A 72 -13.18 -20.85 9.27
N SER A 73 -12.49 -20.90 10.42
CA SER A 73 -13.15 -20.60 11.69
C SER A 73 -13.26 -19.08 11.90
N VAL A 74 -14.20 -18.65 12.75
CA VAL A 74 -14.31 -17.22 13.13
C VAL A 74 -13.03 -16.72 13.80
N ALA A 75 -12.37 -17.57 14.60
CA ALA A 75 -11.10 -17.23 15.24
C ALA A 75 -9.99 -16.98 14.19
N ASP A 76 -9.93 -17.80 13.13
CA ASP A 76 -8.97 -17.59 12.04
C ASP A 76 -9.26 -16.29 11.28
N VAL A 77 -10.53 -15.94 11.07
CA VAL A 77 -10.92 -14.67 10.46
C VAL A 77 -10.46 -13.50 11.32
N GLN A 78 -10.70 -13.54 12.63
CA GLN A 78 -10.23 -12.50 13.55
C GLN A 78 -8.71 -12.37 13.55
N ALA A 79 -7.99 -13.48 13.60
CA ALA A 79 -6.53 -13.49 13.57
C ALA A 79 -5.98 -12.88 12.26
N ARG A 80 -6.53 -13.30 11.11
CA ARG A 80 -6.14 -12.78 9.79
C ARG A 80 -6.48 -11.30 9.63
N LEU A 81 -7.59 -10.83 10.20
CA LEU A 81 -7.96 -9.42 10.18
C LEU A 81 -7.00 -8.59 11.04
N ALA A 82 -6.65 -9.08 12.23
CA ALA A 82 -5.65 -8.43 13.09
C ALA A 82 -4.29 -8.34 12.38
N ASP A 83 -3.84 -9.43 11.75
CA ASP A 83 -2.61 -9.46 10.96
C ASP A 83 -2.66 -8.47 9.78
N ALA A 84 -3.78 -8.39 9.05
CA ALA A 84 -3.98 -7.40 7.99
C ALA A 84 -3.82 -5.96 8.50
N LEU A 85 -4.45 -5.62 9.63
CA LEU A 85 -4.35 -4.29 10.21
C LEU A 85 -2.91 -3.97 10.65
N CYS A 86 -2.21 -4.93 11.26
CA CYS A 86 -0.81 -4.77 11.63
C CYS A 86 0.10 -4.59 10.40
N GLU A 87 -0.07 -5.38 9.35
CA GLU A 87 0.68 -5.24 8.09
C GLU A 87 0.42 -3.90 7.41
N LEU A 88 -0.85 -3.45 7.40
CA LEU A 88 -1.25 -2.18 6.82
C LEU A 88 -0.62 -1.01 7.57
N SER A 89 -0.73 -0.98 8.91
CA SER A 89 -0.08 0.03 9.75
C SER A 89 1.42 0.07 9.51
N ARG A 90 2.12 -1.07 9.58
CA ARG A 90 3.58 -1.13 9.33
C ARG A 90 3.96 -0.57 7.97
N THR A 91 3.19 -0.88 6.93
CA THR A 91 3.47 -0.42 5.57
C THR A 91 3.27 1.08 5.44
N VAL A 92 2.15 1.60 5.97
CA VAL A 92 1.85 3.03 5.95
C VAL A 92 2.89 3.79 6.76
N ASP A 93 3.15 3.40 8.01
CA ASP A 93 4.12 4.04 8.89
C ASP A 93 5.53 4.06 8.28
N LEU A 94 5.93 2.97 7.61
CA LEU A 94 7.20 2.92 6.88
C LEU A 94 7.23 3.98 5.79
N ILE A 95 6.20 4.04 4.93
CA ILE A 95 6.10 5.01 3.83
C ILE A 95 6.11 6.45 4.37
N GLU A 96 5.40 6.72 5.46
CA GLU A 96 5.37 8.05 6.08
C GLU A 96 6.75 8.46 6.61
N ARG A 97 7.44 7.54 7.29
CA ARG A 97 8.78 7.79 7.86
C ARG A 97 9.84 8.07 6.81
N ILE A 98 9.74 7.41 5.65
CA ILE A 98 10.75 7.50 4.57
C ILE A 98 10.27 8.33 3.38
N ARG A 99 9.11 8.99 3.52
CA ARG A 99 8.47 9.80 2.48
C ARG A 99 9.51 10.78 1.93
N PRO A 100 9.81 10.76 0.62
CA PRO A 100 10.75 11.70 0.04
C PRO A 100 10.22 13.13 0.25
N LYS A 101 11.13 14.08 0.50
CA LYS A 101 10.74 15.50 0.47
C LYS A 101 10.31 15.85 -0.95
N PRO A 102 9.22 16.62 -1.13
CA PRO A 102 8.87 17.11 -2.46
C PRO A 102 10.07 17.85 -3.03
N PHE A 103 10.49 17.48 -4.23
CA PHE A 103 11.54 18.20 -4.95
C PHE A 103 10.97 19.56 -5.32
N ASN A 104 11.34 20.61 -4.59
CA ASN A 104 11.05 21.98 -4.99
C ASN A 104 11.86 22.28 -6.26
N LEU A 105 11.23 22.13 -7.42
CA LEU A 105 11.78 22.56 -8.72
C LEU A 105 11.71 24.09 -8.91
N SER A 106 11.25 24.84 -7.90
CA SER A 106 11.02 26.28 -7.95
C SER A 106 12.30 27.15 -8.00
N ASN A 107 13.49 26.55 -7.88
CA ASN A 107 14.76 27.29 -7.89
C ASN A 107 15.51 27.22 -9.25
N ALA A 108 14.88 26.75 -10.33
CA ALA A 108 15.53 26.57 -11.63
C ALA A 108 15.13 27.59 -12.72
N GLU A 109 14.33 28.60 -12.41
CA GLU A 109 14.03 29.69 -13.34
C GLU A 109 14.10 31.02 -12.59
N HIS A 110 15.27 31.66 -12.63
CA HIS A 110 15.47 33.09 -12.90
C HIS A 110 16.92 33.23 -13.38
N PRO A 111 17.19 33.26 -14.69
CA PRO A 111 18.46 33.76 -15.17
C PRO A 111 18.49 35.27 -14.92
N ASP A 112 19.62 35.76 -14.40
CA ASP A 112 19.93 37.19 -14.29
C ASP A 112 19.59 37.92 -15.59
N VAL A 113 18.75 38.96 -15.50
CA VAL A 113 18.71 40.11 -16.41
C VAL A 113 18.43 41.36 -15.60
#